data_AF-A0A1G9E730-F1
#
_entry.id   AF-A0A1G9E730-F1
#
_cell.length_a   1.000
_cell.length_b   1.000
_cell.length_c   1.000
_cell.angle_alpha   90.00
_cell.angle_beta   90.00
_cell.angle_gamma   90.00
#
_symmetry.space_group_name_H-M   'P 1'
#
loop_
_entity.id
_entity.type
_entity.pdbx_description
1 polymer ?
#
loop_
_entity_poly.entity_id
_entity_poly.type
_entity_poly.pdbx_seq_one_letter_code
_entity_poly.pdbx_strand_id
1 'polypeptide(L)'
;MSAELHPHTARQTLGTAYNLRPSTVGVRAGDLRPGHVVVESDDHPAVIVRITLLRSGCVRIYARYIWSAATEPDWELGYFHPDTRIPTAEDGEY
;
A
#
# COMPACT_ATOMS: atom_id res chain seq x y z
N MET A 1 1.70 33.93 -8.60
CA MET A 1 0.56 33.05 -8.92
C MET A 1 0.74 31.81 -8.07
N SER A 2 0.01 31.73 -6.95
CA SER A 2 0.11 30.64 -5.98
C SER A 2 -0.67 29.44 -6.51
N ALA A 3 -0.04 28.27 -6.55
CA ALA A 3 -0.72 27.03 -6.89
C ALA A 3 -1.78 26.72 -5.81
N GLU A 4 -3.02 26.59 -6.23
CA GLU A 4 -4.13 26.17 -5.40
C GLU A 4 -3.90 24.71 -4.95
N LEU A 5 -3.54 24.55 -3.68
CA LEU A 5 -3.63 23.28 -2.97
C LEU A 5 -5.10 22.90 -2.92
N HIS A 6 -5.53 22.03 -3.83
CA HIS A 6 -6.83 21.39 -3.74
C HIS A 6 -6.85 20.54 -2.47
N PRO A 7 -7.72 20.82 -1.49
CA PRO A 7 -7.90 19.92 -0.35
C PRO A 7 -8.54 18.64 -0.89
N HIS A 8 -7.72 17.59 -1.11
CA HIS A 8 -8.19 16.27 -1.48
C HIS A 8 -9.04 15.73 -0.33
N THR A 9 -10.36 15.81 -0.54
CA THR A 9 -11.36 15.29 0.37
C THR A 9 -11.29 13.78 0.25
N ALA A 10 -10.60 13.14 1.20
CA ALA A 10 -10.71 11.71 1.43
C ALA A 10 -12.22 11.37 1.43
N ARG A 11 -12.65 10.51 0.50
CA ARG A 11 -14.04 10.06 0.45
C ARG A 11 -14.33 9.37 1.78
N GLN A 12 -15.05 10.06 2.66
CA GLN A 12 -15.49 9.54 3.95
C GLN A 12 -16.41 8.33 3.72
N THR A 13 -15.85 7.12 3.77
CA THR A 13 -16.62 5.88 3.82
C THR A 13 -17.21 5.72 5.23
N LEU A 14 -18.53 5.54 5.29
CA LEU A 14 -19.32 5.36 6.51
C LEU A 14 -18.70 4.29 7.44
N GLY A 15 -18.37 4.68 8.68
CA GLY A 15 -18.23 3.78 9.82
C GLY A 15 -16.84 3.20 10.11
N THR A 16 -15.91 3.24 9.16
CA THR A 16 -14.50 2.86 9.36
C THR A 16 -13.61 3.91 8.72
N ALA A 17 -12.61 4.44 9.42
CA ALA A 17 -11.71 5.51 8.94
C ALA A 17 -10.84 5.14 7.72
N TYR A 18 -11.10 4.00 7.09
CA TYR A 18 -10.29 3.37 6.06
C TYR A 18 -11.15 3.02 4.84
N ASN A 19 -10.61 3.22 3.65
CA ASN A 19 -11.23 2.74 2.41
C ASN A 19 -10.72 1.32 2.11
N LEU A 20 -11.61 0.34 2.21
CA LEU A 20 -11.27 -1.08 1.98
C LEU A 20 -11.22 -1.45 0.50
N ARG A 21 -11.70 -0.57 -0.39
CA ARG A 21 -11.73 -0.77 -1.84
C ARG A 21 -11.10 0.43 -2.56
N PRO A 22 -9.82 0.73 -2.32
CA PRO A 22 -9.15 1.82 -2.99
C PRO A 22 -9.05 1.55 -4.49
N SER A 23 -9.14 2.62 -5.29
CA SER A 23 -8.68 2.58 -6.68
C SER A 23 -7.18 2.24 -6.69
N THR A 24 -6.72 1.45 -7.67
CA THR A 24 -5.33 0.97 -7.70
C THR A 24 -4.60 1.30 -9.00
N VAL A 25 -3.29 1.52 -8.86
CA VAL A 25 -2.32 1.64 -9.95
C VAL A 25 -1.24 0.55 -9.81
N GLY A 26 -0.78 0.03 -10.95
CA GLY A 26 0.31 -0.96 -10.96
C GLY A 26 1.68 -0.30 -10.77
N VAL A 27 2.28 -0.48 -9.59
CA VAL A 27 3.62 0.03 -9.26
C VAL A 27 4.65 -1.10 -9.35
N ARG A 28 5.85 -0.83 -9.88
CA ARG A 28 6.93 -1.83 -9.89
C ARG A 28 7.34 -2.15 -8.46
N ALA A 29 7.55 -3.43 -8.17
CA ALA A 29 7.94 -3.86 -6.83
C ALA A 29 9.25 -3.21 -6.35
N GLY A 30 10.17 -2.89 -7.25
CA GLY A 30 11.42 -2.17 -6.96
C GLY A 30 11.24 -0.68 -6.61
N ASP A 31 10.10 -0.08 -6.98
CA ASP A 31 9.79 1.33 -6.71
C ASP A 31 8.92 1.52 -5.45
N LEU A 32 8.44 0.42 -4.86
CA LEU A 32 7.63 0.44 -3.64
C LEU A 32 8.44 0.94 -2.44
N ARG A 33 7.72 1.55 -1.49
CA ARG A 33 8.29 2.08 -0.24
C ARG A 33 7.38 1.74 0.95
N PRO A 34 7.93 1.65 2.17
CA PRO A 34 7.11 1.66 3.38
C PRO A 34 6.14 2.84 3.39
N GLY A 35 4.89 2.59 3.77
CA GLY A 35 3.78 3.55 3.73
C GLY A 35 2.87 3.43 2.51
N HIS A 36 3.32 2.85 1.40
CA HIS A 36 2.41 2.52 0.29
C HIS A 36 1.39 1.47 0.75
N VAL A 37 0.16 1.57 0.26
CA VAL A 37 -0.91 0.58 0.50
C VAL A 37 -1.06 -0.30 -0.73
N VAL A 38 -0.90 -1.61 -0.55
CA VAL A 38 -1.07 -2.63 -1.59
C VAL A 38 -2.36 -3.38 -1.38
N VAL A 39 -2.96 -3.89 -2.46
CA VAL A 39 -4.21 -4.66 -2.40
C VAL A 39 -3.90 -6.11 -2.76
N GLU A 40 -3.92 -6.98 -1.76
CA GLU A 40 -3.65 -8.42 -1.93
C GLU A 40 -4.83 -9.13 -2.60
N SER A 41 -6.05 -8.74 -2.23
CA SER A 41 -7.30 -9.21 -2.80
C SER A 41 -8.38 -8.14 -2.61
N ASP A 42 -9.52 -8.29 -3.29
CA ASP A 42 -10.68 -7.42 -3.08
C ASP A 42 -11.00 -7.36 -1.57
N ASP A 43 -11.13 -6.15 -1.03
CA ASP A 43 -11.35 -5.85 0.41
C ASP A 43 -10.16 -6.01 1.37
N HIS A 44 -8.94 -6.28 0.89
CA HIS A 44 -7.79 -6.49 1.77
C HIS A 44 -6.59 -5.58 1.48
N PRO A 45 -6.75 -4.24 1.65
CA PRO A 45 -5.62 -3.32 1.60
C PRO A 45 -4.68 -3.47 2.80
N ALA A 46 -3.39 -3.51 2.52
CA ALA A 46 -2.31 -3.62 3.49
C ALA A 46 -1.26 -2.53 3.28
N VAL A 47 -0.86 -1.87 4.35
CA VAL A 47 0.25 -0.90 4.31
C VAL A 47 1.58 -1.64 4.39
N ILE A 48 2.49 -1.33 3.47
CA ILE A 48 3.87 -1.82 3.51
C ILE A 48 4.57 -1.21 4.71
N VAL A 49 5.13 -2.05 5.57
CA VAL A 49 5.90 -1.60 6.74
C VAL A 49 7.40 -1.74 6.51
N ARG A 50 7.82 -2.68 5.66
CA ARG A 50 9.23 -2.97 5.41
C ARG A 50 9.43 -3.64 4.07
N ILE A 51 10.52 -3.26 3.40
CA ILE A 51 10.98 -3.89 2.16
C ILE A 51 12.42 -4.32 2.36
N THR A 52 12.80 -5.47 1.83
CA THR A 52 14.17 -5.99 1.90
C THR A 52 14.61 -6.46 0.51
N LEU A 53 15.75 -5.94 0.04
CA LEU A 53 16.39 -6.44 -1.18
C LEU A 53 17.15 -7.72 -0.87
N LEU A 54 16.83 -8.80 -1.58
CA LEU A 54 17.49 -10.09 -1.43
C LEU A 54 18.74 -10.17 -2.31
N ARG A 55 19.68 -11.06 -1.96
CA ARG A 55 20.89 -11.31 -2.77
C ARG A 55 20.57 -11.76 -4.20
N SER A 56 19.40 -12.35 -4.43
CA SER A 56 18.91 -12.74 -5.75
C SER A 56 18.47 -11.57 -6.62
N GLY A 57 18.41 -10.34 -6.08
CA GLY A 57 17.83 -9.17 -6.76
C GLY A 57 16.33 -9.03 -6.58
N CYS A 58 15.64 -10.02 -5.99
CA CYS A 58 14.21 -9.91 -5.68
C CYS A 58 13.96 -9.00 -4.47
N VAL A 59 12.77 -8.39 -4.42
CA VAL A 59 12.30 -7.63 -3.25
C VAL A 59 11.38 -8.50 -2.40
N ARG A 60 11.60 -8.51 -1.09
CA ARG A 60 10.72 -9.14 -0.09
C ARG A 60 9.93 -8.03 0.62
N ILE A 61 8.61 -8.15 0.63
CA ILE A 61 7.71 -7.12 1.13
C ILE A 61 7.02 -7.65 2.40
N TYR A 62 6.99 -6.80 3.42
CA TYR A 62 6.25 -7.03 4.66
C TYR A 62 5.20 -5.95 4.82
N ALA A 63 4.01 -6.36 5.22
CA ALA A 63 2.85 -5.49 5.31
C ALA A 63 2.01 -5.79 6.56
N ARG A 64 1.07 -4.89 6.84
CA ARG A 64 -0.01 -5.08 7.82
C ARG A 64 -1.32 -4.55 7.25
N TYR A 65 -2.47 -5.07 7.66
CA TYR A 65 -3.73 -4.51 7.18
C TYR A 65 -3.89 -3.08 7.68
N ILE A 66 -4.56 -2.23 6.90
CA ILE A 66 -4.74 -0.82 7.29
C ILE A 66 -5.60 -0.68 8.56
N TRP A 67 -6.43 -1.69 8.88
CA TRP A 67 -7.22 -1.76 10.11
C TRP A 67 -6.54 -2.52 11.25
N SER A 68 -5.35 -3.10 11.05
CA SER A 68 -4.64 -3.85 12.09
C SER A 68 -4.27 -2.93 13.26
N ALA A 69 -4.42 -3.45 14.48
CA ALA A 69 -3.95 -2.75 15.67
C ALA A 69 -2.42 -2.60 15.65
N ALA A 70 -1.88 -1.57 16.33
CA ALA A 70 -0.44 -1.31 16.34
C ALA A 70 0.40 -2.45 16.94
N THR A 71 -0.22 -3.33 17.73
CA THR A 71 0.42 -4.49 18.37
C THR A 71 0.35 -5.77 17.56
N GLU A 72 -0.39 -5.78 16.44
CA GLU A 72 -0.43 -6.94 15.55
C GLU A 72 0.90 -7.08 14.80
N PRO A 73 1.39 -8.32 14.62
CA PRO A 73 2.62 -8.55 13.90
C PRO A 73 2.44 -8.21 12.41
N ASP A 74 3.50 -7.69 11.78
CA ASP A 74 3.59 -7.69 10.33
C ASP A 74 3.76 -9.11 9.79
N TRP A 75 3.36 -9.32 8.53
CA TRP A 75 3.60 -10.56 7.82
C TRP A 75 4.29 -10.31 6.49
N GLU A 76 4.93 -11.37 5.98
CA GLU A 76 5.45 -11.35 4.61
C GLU A 76 4.29 -11.43 3.62
N LEU A 77 4.15 -10.37 2.82
CA LEU A 77 3.24 -10.38 1.68
C LEU A 77 3.78 -11.28 0.56
N GLY A 78 5.10 -11.28 0.36
CA GLY A 78 5.76 -12.17 -0.59
C GLY A 78 7.11 -11.66 -1.09
N TYR A 79 7.63 -12.38 -2.08
CA TYR A 79 8.86 -12.08 -2.80
C TYR A 79 8.57 -11.85 -4.29
N PHE A 80 9.08 -10.75 -4.83
CA PHE A 80 8.74 -10.29 -6.17
C PHE A 80 9.99 -9.93 -6.98
N HIS A 81 9.93 -10.12 -8.29
CA HIS A 81 10.92 -9.54 -9.19
C HIS A 81 10.76 -8.01 -9.17
N PRO A 82 11.83 -7.20 -9.23
CA PRO A 82 11.72 -5.74 -9.16
C PRO A 82 10.76 -5.12 -10.18
N ASP A 83 10.63 -5.73 -11.36
CA ASP A 83 9.73 -5.27 -12.42
C ASP A 83 8.30 -5.81 -12.32
N THR A 84 8.00 -6.70 -11.37
CA THR A 84 6.63 -7.16 -11.11
C THR A 84 5.77 -5.96 -10.73
N ARG A 85 4.62 -5.79 -11.39
CA ARG A 85 3.66 -4.74 -11.05
C ARG A 85 2.71 -5.22 -9.97
N ILE A 86 2.66 -4.48 -8.87
CA ILE A 86 1.82 -4.77 -7.70
C ILE A 86 0.70 -3.71 -7.63
N PRO A 87 -0.57 -4.13 -7.52
CA PRO A 87 -1.69 -3.22 -7.30
C PRO A 87 -1.48 -2.42 -6.00
N THR A 88 -1.32 -1.12 -6.15
CA THR A 88 -1.08 -0.17 -5.06
C THR A 88 -2.19 0.87 -5.08
N ALA A 89 -2.76 1.20 -3.93
CA ALA A 89 -3.79 2.23 -3.80
C ALA A 89 -3.27 3.57 -4.35
N GLU A 90 -4.12 4.30 -5.06
CA GLU A 90 -3.79 5.66 -5.49
C GLU A 90 -3.71 6.61 -4.28
N ASP A 91 -2.92 7.69 -4.41
CA ASP A 91 -2.75 8.65 -3.33
C ASP A 91 -4.11 9.27 -2.92
N GLY A 92 -4.42 9.20 -1.63
CA GLY A 92 -5.67 9.73 -1.07
C GLY A 92 -6.85 8.75 -1.09
N GLU A 93 -6.66 7.52 -1.60
CA GLU A 93 -7.69 6.48 -1.62
C GLU A 93 -7.71 5.59 -0.37
N TYR A 94 -6.88 5.81 0.67
CA TYR A 94 -6.72 4.88 1.80
C TYR A 94 -6.57 5.55 3.16
#